data_AF-A0ABC9VTJ1-F1
#
_entry.id   AF-A0ABC9VTJ1-F1
#
_cell.length_a   1.000
_cell.length_b   1.000
_cell.length_c   1.000
_cell.angle_alpha   90.00
_cell.angle_beta   90.00
_cell.angle_gamma   90.00
#
_symmetry.space_group_name_H-M   'P 1'
#
loop_
_entity.id
_entity.type
_entity.pdbx_description
1 polymer ?
#
loop_
_entity_poly.entity_id
_entity_poly.type
_entity_poly.pdbx_seq_one_letter_code
_entity_poly.pdbx_strand_id
1 'polypeptide(L)'
;MGDFNHPDICWRDSAAEHKQSRKFLECVDDNFLLQVMEELTRRGAMLDLILTNKEGLVGDVKLKGSLGCSDHEMVEFRILRAARRAHSKLTTLDFRGADFGLFRDLPGSVP
;
A
#
# COMPACT_ATOMS: atom_id res chain seq x y z
N MET A 1 5.54 -2.78 -5.03
CA MET A 1 6.78 -2.04 -5.34
C MET A 1 7.76 -3.01 -5.96
N GLY A 2 8.46 -2.62 -7.02
CA GLY A 2 9.52 -3.42 -7.62
C GLY A 2 10.15 -2.70 -8.81
N ASP A 3 11.26 -3.24 -9.31
CA ASP A 3 11.91 -2.82 -10.55
C ASP A 3 11.31 -3.60 -11.74
N PHE A 4 10.67 -2.88 -12.66
CA PHE A 4 9.98 -3.48 -13.81
C PHE A 4 10.77 -3.37 -15.12
N ASN A 5 11.90 -2.66 -15.14
CA ASN A 5 12.81 -2.58 -16.30
C ASN A 5 12.15 -2.22 -17.65
N HIS A 6 11.20 -1.27 -17.64
CA HIS A 6 10.56 -0.72 -18.85
C HIS A 6 10.91 0.77 -19.06
N PRO A 7 12.14 1.09 -19.51
CA PRO A 7 12.64 2.47 -19.61
C PRO A 7 11.96 3.31 -20.70
N ASP A 8 11.34 2.67 -21.70
CA ASP A 8 10.66 3.32 -22.81
C ASP A 8 9.22 3.75 -22.50
N ILE A 9 8.75 3.50 -21.27
CA ILE A 9 7.42 3.94 -20.83
C ILE A 9 7.46 5.44 -20.49
N CYS A 10 6.66 6.22 -21.20
CA CYS A 10 6.26 7.56 -20.77
C CYS A 10 5.03 7.46 -19.87
N TRP A 11 5.23 7.54 -18.55
CA TRP A 11 4.13 7.49 -17.57
C TRP A 11 3.18 8.68 -17.65
N ARG A 12 3.64 9.83 -18.16
CA ARG A 12 2.80 11.02 -18.34
C ARG A 12 1.74 10.81 -19.40
N ASP A 13 2.12 10.17 -20.51
CA ASP A 13 1.27 9.99 -21.68
C ASP A 13 0.71 8.56 -21.79
N SER A 14 1.01 7.70 -20.80
CA SER A 14 0.69 6.27 -20.79
C SER A 14 1.05 5.57 -22.09
N ALA A 15 2.24 5.88 -22.63
CA ALA A 15 2.68 5.41 -23.93
C ALA A 15 4.02 4.66 -23.83
N ALA A 16 4.24 3.70 -24.72
CA ALA A 16 5.50 2.99 -24.83
C ALA A 16 5.84 2.60 -26.28
N GLU A 17 7.12 2.65 -26.61
CA GLU A 17 7.62 2.35 -27.95
C GLU A 17 7.64 0.84 -28.21
N HIS A 18 8.08 0.06 -27.21
CA HIS A 18 8.25 -1.37 -27.34
C HIS A 18 6.98 -2.14 -27.04
N LYS A 19 6.78 -3.23 -27.80
CA LYS A 19 5.59 -4.10 -27.66
C LYS A 19 5.44 -4.67 -26.26
N GLN A 20 6.54 -5.02 -25.60
CA GLN A 20 6.49 -5.60 -24.26
C GLN A 20 6.04 -4.58 -23.21
N SER A 21 6.58 -3.36 -23.29
CA SER A 21 6.19 -2.24 -22.43
C SER A 21 4.74 -1.81 -22.65
N ARG A 22 4.25 -1.83 -23.91
CA ARG A 22 2.82 -1.63 -24.20
C ARG A 22 1.93 -2.70 -23.55
N LYS A 23 2.30 -3.98 -23.65
CA LYS A 23 1.56 -5.06 -22.96
C LYS A 23 1.57 -4.91 -21.45
N PHE A 24 2.66 -4.39 -20.89
CA PHE A 24 2.72 -4.09 -19.47
C PHE A 24 1.75 -2.97 -19.10
N LEU A 25 1.70 -1.88 -19.88
CA LEU A 25 0.72 -0.81 -19.69
C LEU A 25 -0.73 -1.29 -19.83
N GLU A 26 -1.02 -2.12 -20.85
CA GLU A 26 -2.33 -2.79 -21.00
C GLU A 26 -2.69 -3.57 -19.74
N CYS A 27 -1.75 -4.35 -19.18
CA CYS A 27 -1.96 -5.09 -17.94
C CYS A 27 -2.20 -4.18 -16.73
N VAL A 28 -1.46 -3.07 -16.62
CA VAL A 28 -1.65 -2.08 -15.54
C VAL A 28 -3.06 -1.50 -15.61
N ASP A 29 -3.52 -1.13 -16.81
CA ASP A 29 -4.85 -0.55 -17.04
C ASP A 29 -5.98 -1.57 -16.81
N ASP A 30 -5.87 -2.78 -17.38
CA ASP A 30 -6.86 -3.87 -17.23
C ASP A 30 -7.07 -4.28 -15.76
N ASN A 31 -6.05 -4.09 -14.92
CA ASN A 31 -6.10 -4.40 -13.49
C ASN A 31 -6.44 -3.19 -12.61
N PHE A 32 -6.79 -2.05 -13.20
CA PHE A 32 -7.09 -0.79 -12.50
C PHE A 32 -5.95 -0.36 -11.56
N LEU A 33 -4.70 -0.60 -11.97
CA LEU A 33 -3.52 -0.24 -11.21
C LEU A 33 -3.08 1.18 -11.56
N LEU A 34 -2.69 1.92 -10.54
CA LEU A 34 -2.19 3.29 -10.62
C LEU A 34 -0.73 3.32 -10.19
N GLN A 35 0.09 3.99 -10.99
CA GLN A 35 1.47 4.31 -10.66
C GLN A 35 1.50 5.52 -9.71
N VAL A 36 2.14 5.37 -8.55
CA VAL A 36 2.17 6.42 -7.49
C VAL A 36 3.47 7.23 -7.49
N MET A 37 4.49 6.82 -8.25
CA MET A 37 5.77 7.54 -8.27
C MET A 37 5.74 8.73 -9.22
N GLU A 38 6.29 9.87 -8.77
CA GLU A 38 6.43 11.10 -9.57
C GLU A 38 7.89 11.42 -9.95
N GLU A 39 8.86 10.85 -9.24
CA GLU A 39 10.30 11.12 -9.42
C GLU A 39 11.06 9.94 -10.04
N LEU A 40 12.15 10.24 -10.76
CA LEU A 40 12.98 9.25 -11.46
C LEU A 40 13.86 8.49 -10.47
N THR A 41 13.78 7.16 -10.44
CA THR A 41 14.41 6.31 -9.41
C THR A 41 15.80 5.81 -9.78
N ARG A 42 16.20 5.94 -11.04
CA ARG A 42 17.50 5.45 -11.53
C ARG A 42 18.02 6.30 -12.68
N ARG A 43 19.05 7.12 -12.43
CA ARG A 43 19.80 7.89 -13.46
C ARG A 43 18.91 8.65 -14.48
N GLY A 44 17.75 9.14 -14.07
CA GLY A 44 16.82 9.83 -14.96
C GLY A 44 15.77 8.96 -15.65
N ALA A 45 15.59 7.71 -15.22
CA ALA A 45 14.49 6.83 -15.62
C ALA A 45 13.67 6.39 -14.38
N MET A 46 12.36 6.21 -14.57
CA MET A 46 11.45 5.65 -13.56
C MET A 46 11.25 4.16 -13.83
N LEU A 47 12.10 3.33 -13.23
CA LEU A 47 12.08 1.87 -13.41
C LEU A 47 11.54 1.13 -12.19
N ASP A 48 11.76 1.70 -11.01
CA ASP A 48 11.15 1.25 -9.78
C ASP A 48 9.75 1.85 -9.69
N LEU A 49 8.75 1.00 -9.51
CA LEU A 49 7.35 1.38 -9.58
C LEU A 49 6.64 1.01 -8.29
N ILE A 50 5.70 1.86 -7.87
CA ILE A 50 4.72 1.56 -6.83
C ILE A 50 3.35 1.57 -7.50
N LEU A 51 2.80 0.37 -7.70
CA LEU A 51 1.46 0.17 -8.25
C LEU A 51 0.46 -0.03 -7.10
N THR A 52 -0.71 0.61 -7.20
CA THR A 52 -1.83 0.43 -6.27
C THR A 52 -3.15 0.39 -7.01
N ASN A 53 -4.11 -0.41 -6.54
CA ASN A 53 -5.47 -0.43 -7.07
C ASN A 53 -6.40 0.55 -6.33
N LYS A 54 -5.87 1.35 -5.41
CA LYS A 54 -6.65 2.25 -4.57
C LYS A 54 -5.93 3.57 -4.39
N GLU A 55 -6.56 4.62 -4.91
CA GLU A 55 -6.11 5.99 -4.70
C GLU A 55 -6.02 6.34 -3.21
N GLY A 56 -4.95 7.04 -2.83
CA GLY A 56 -4.68 7.44 -1.44
C GLY A 56 -4.30 6.30 -0.49
N LEU A 57 -4.13 5.05 -0.97
CA LEU A 57 -3.60 3.96 -0.14
C LEU A 57 -2.11 4.17 0.18
N VAL A 58 -1.37 4.72 -0.77
CA VAL A 58 0.05 5.03 -0.61
C VAL A 58 0.20 6.54 -0.52
N GLY A 59 0.95 7.02 0.47
CA GLY A 59 1.24 8.44 0.69
C GLY A 59 2.67 8.68 1.16
N ASP A 60 3.04 9.95 1.30
CA ASP A 60 4.37 10.38 1.76
C ASP A 60 5.54 9.74 0.99
N VAL A 61 5.41 9.56 -0.33
CA VAL A 61 6.46 8.97 -1.19
C VAL A 61 7.64 9.94 -1.32
N LYS A 62 8.85 9.47 -1.03
CA LYS A 62 10.09 10.27 -1.05
C LYS A 62 11.27 9.42 -1.53
N LEU A 63 12.15 10.02 -2.32
CA LEU A 63 13.48 9.47 -2.58
C LEU A 63 14.45 9.84 -1.45
N LYS A 64 15.37 8.93 -1.11
CA LYS A 64 16.31 9.06 0.02
C LYS A 64 17.79 9.08 -0.36
N GLY A 65 18.11 9.14 -1.64
CA GLY A 65 19.48 8.90 -2.09
C GLY A 65 19.70 7.41 -2.39
N SER A 66 20.80 7.11 -3.07
CA SER A 66 21.26 5.74 -3.24
C SER A 66 21.80 5.16 -1.92
N LEU A 67 21.61 3.86 -1.75
CA LEU A 67 22.24 3.11 -0.66
C LEU A 67 23.63 2.63 -1.10
N GLY A 68 24.69 3.20 -0.53
CA GLY A 68 26.07 2.84 -0.87
C GLY A 68 26.42 3.21 -2.31
N CYS A 69 26.92 2.24 -3.09
CA CYS A 69 27.25 2.41 -4.51
C CYS A 69 26.12 1.98 -5.46
N SER A 70 24.90 1.76 -4.94
CA SER A 70 23.74 1.41 -5.76
C SER A 70 23.45 2.51 -6.79
N ASP A 71 23.04 2.11 -7.99
CA ASP A 71 22.51 3.04 -8.99
C ASP A 71 20.99 3.25 -8.85
N HIS A 72 20.33 2.54 -7.92
CA HIS A 72 18.93 2.75 -7.53
C HIS A 72 18.82 3.68 -6.32
N GLU A 73 17.87 4.60 -6.39
CA GLU A 73 17.45 5.46 -5.29
C GLU A 73 16.56 4.70 -4.30
N MET A 74 16.78 4.91 -3.00
CA MET A 74 15.90 4.35 -1.99
C MET A 74 14.57 5.11 -1.98
N VAL A 75 13.46 4.36 -2.00
CA VAL A 75 12.10 4.92 -1.93
C VAL A 75 11.51 4.68 -0.54
N GLU A 76 11.19 5.75 0.18
CA GLU A 76 10.40 5.72 1.41
C GLU A 76 8.95 6.09 1.08
N PHE A 77 7.98 5.34 1.60
CA PHE A 77 6.56 5.67 1.48
C PHE A 77 5.77 5.09 2.66
N ARG A 78 4.52 5.53 2.81
CA ARG A 78 3.59 5.03 3.84
C ARG A 78 2.39 4.35 3.20
N ILE A 79 1.99 3.22 3.77
CA ILE A 79 0.72 2.57 3.45
C ILE A 79 -0.32 3.09 4.45
N LEU A 80 -1.24 3.92 3.96
CA LEU A 80 -2.29 4.56 4.74
C LEU A 80 -3.44 3.58 4.95
N ARG A 81 -3.86 3.39 6.20
CA ARG A 81 -5.04 2.58 6.53
C ARG A 81 -6.00 3.39 7.36
N ALA A 82 -7.25 3.49 6.90
CA ALA A 82 -8.33 4.02 7.73
C ALA A 82 -8.64 3.01 8.84
N ALA A 83 -8.17 3.28 10.05
CA ALA A 83 -8.58 2.52 11.23
C ALA A 83 -10.00 2.95 11.61
N ARG A 84 -11.02 2.17 11.27
CA ARG A 84 -12.29 2.24 11.99
C ARG A 84 -12.06 1.59 13.35
N ARG A 85 -11.79 2.41 14.37
CA ARG A 85 -11.81 1.94 15.75
C ARG A 85 -13.27 1.59 16.07
N ALA A 86 -13.64 0.33 15.94
CA ALA A 86 -14.90 -0.14 16.49
C ALA A 86 -14.77 0.03 18.01
N HIS A 87 -15.48 1.01 18.57
CA HIS A 87 -15.73 1.04 20.00
C HIS A 87 -16.69 -0.12 20.30
N SER A 88 -16.16 -1.34 20.40
CA SER A 88 -16.89 -2.37 21.14
C SER A 88 -16.88 -1.89 22.59
N LYS A 89 -18.06 -1.54 23.12
CA LYS A 89 -18.26 -1.46 24.57
C LYS A 89 -18.13 -2.87 25.10
N LEU A 90 -16.89 -3.33 25.28
CA LEU A 90 -16.63 -4.58 25.95
C LEU A 90 -16.79 -4.27 27.44
N THR A 91 -17.90 -4.71 28.04
CA THR A 91 -18.07 -4.71 29.49
C THR A 91 -16.99 -5.61 30.07
N THR A 92 -15.94 -5.01 30.62
CA THR A 92 -14.94 -5.74 31.40
C THR A 92 -15.61 -6.20 32.69
N LEU A 93 -15.79 -7.52 32.85
CA LEU A 93 -16.28 -8.10 34.10
C LEU A 93 -15.19 -7.94 35.17
N ASP A 94 -15.52 -7.30 36.29
CA ASP A 94 -14.61 -7.15 37.42
C ASP A 94 -14.69 -8.39 38.33
N PHE A 95 -13.75 -9.31 38.14
CA PHE A 95 -13.67 -10.54 38.94
C PHE A 95 -13.11 -10.33 40.36
N ARG A 96 -12.64 -9.13 40.73
CA ARG A 96 -12.19 -8.86 42.11
C ARG A 96 -13.37 -8.65 43.08
N GLY A 97 -14.54 -8.24 42.58
CA GLY A 97 -15.72 -7.94 43.39
C GLY A 97 -16.74 -9.07 43.52
N ALA A 98 -16.53 -10.19 42.82
CA ALA A 98 -17.48 -11.32 42.80
C ALA A 98 -18.92 -10.91 42.39
N ASP A 99 -19.05 -10.00 41.43
CA ASP A 99 -20.36 -9.57 40.93
C ASP A 99 -20.93 -10.60 39.92
N PHE A 100 -21.47 -11.70 40.46
CA PHE A 100 -22.04 -12.80 39.69
C PHE A 100 -23.42 -12.48 39.08
N GLY A 101 -24.01 -11.32 39.39
CA GLY A 101 -25.33 -10.93 38.88
C GLY A 101 -25.35 -10.84 37.35
N LEU A 102 -24.30 -10.24 36.77
CA LEU A 102 -24.14 -10.08 35.31
C LEU A 102 -23.92 -11.41 34.57
N PHE A 103 -23.43 -12.45 35.25
CA PHE A 103 -23.18 -13.75 34.65
C PHE A 103 -24.49 -14.51 34.35
N ARG A 104 -25.57 -14.20 35.08
CA ARG A 104 -26.87 -14.87 34.95
C ARG A 104 -27.72 -14.33 33.81
N ASP A 105 -27.47 -13.09 33.39
CA ASP A 105 -28.24 -12.41 32.34
C ASP A 105 -27.56 -12.49 30.94
N LEU A 106 -26.37 -13.11 30.85
CA LEU A 106 -25.78 -13.49 29.57
C LEU A 106 -26.48 -14.77 29.05
N PRO A 107 -27.16 -14.75 27.89
CA PRO A 107 -27.63 -15.98 27.28
C PRO A 107 -26.41 -16.84 26.90
N GLY A 108 -26.42 -18.09 27.37
CA GLY A 108 -25.32 -19.03 27.20
C GLY A 108 -24.86 -19.12 25.75
N SER A 109 -23.69 -18.57 25.48
CA SER A 109 -22.86 -18.95 24.33
C SER A 109 -21.48 -19.26 24.89
N VAL A 110 -21.35 -20.51 25.31
CA VAL A 110 -20.06 -21.15 25.58
C VAL A 110 -19.60 -21.75 24.24
N PRO A 111 -18.35 -21.56 23.79
CA PRO A 111 -17.74 -22.43 22.80
C PRO A 111 -17.50 -23.84 23.35
#